data_AF-A0A957IP66-F1
#
_entry.id   AF-A0A957IP66-F1
#
_cell.length_a   1.000
_cell.length_b   1.000
_cell.length_c   1.000
_cell.angle_alpha   90.00
_cell.angle_beta   90.00
_cell.angle_gamma   90.00
#
_symmetry.space_group_name_H-M   'P 1'
#
loop_
_entity.id
_entity.type
_entity.pdbx_description
1 polymer ?
#
loop_
_entity_poly.entity_id
_entity_poly.type
_entity_poly.pdbx_seq_one_letter_code
_entity_poly.pdbx_strand_id
1 'polypeptide(L)'
;MQHPLRFRLVQLACLLLFFALALSTALAKSPTVDEPVHVLRGRTLWQTGSMRLQYEHGPLSHWLIGSLLFTEPTLGNVTDLPAWETADRIALAKALLWSADPLPDVRRVFLLARFPVLCVGLLLGALLALWGRRLGGRWGALTAVSLFALSPNLLAHFALATTDGALTGVYVTAVYAGWRAAHPQSTRRTRLAAGIMLGLAIGAKLTALLLLPLLLFLFYGEWWRQPPRSPWWQPLRLWAGLLPLAALVVWVLYGFEWRTLPGWPMPLPAATYIESLQQLLTHVEGGHVAYLLGERSTAGWWYYFIVAFLVKTPATTLLLLLAALGWWAWRRSWQVSWLGLPPLALLALASYSRFDIGIRHILPGLPFVWLLV
;
A
#
# COMPACT_ATOMS: atom_id res chain seq x y z
N MET A 1 -26.65 28.54 -9.94
CA MET A 1 -26.15 27.88 -8.71
C MET A 1 -26.32 26.34 -8.67
N GLN A 2 -26.69 25.65 -9.77
CA GLN A 2 -26.98 24.19 -9.77
C GLN A 2 -25.77 23.27 -10.08
N HIS A 3 -24.59 23.82 -10.37
CA HIS A 3 -23.42 23.03 -10.79
C HIS A 3 -22.71 22.19 -9.70
N PRO A 4 -22.56 22.61 -8.43
CA PRO A 4 -21.70 21.88 -7.48
C PRO A 4 -22.27 20.52 -7.06
N LEU A 5 -23.60 20.37 -7.07
CA LEU A 5 -24.27 19.09 -6.76
C LEU A 5 -24.01 18.03 -7.84
N ARG A 6 -24.09 18.42 -9.12
CA ARG A 6 -23.83 17.49 -10.24
C ARG A 6 -22.43 16.88 -10.17
N PHE A 7 -21.39 17.67 -9.90
CA PHE A 7 -20.03 17.16 -9.76
C PHE A 7 -19.87 16.18 -8.59
N ARG A 8 -20.53 16.44 -7.46
CA ARG A 8 -20.50 15.52 -6.30
C ARG A 8 -21.22 14.21 -6.59
N LEU A 9 -22.35 14.26 -7.31
CA LEU A 9 -23.07 13.06 -7.74
C LEU A 9 -22.24 12.20 -8.68
N VAL A 10 -21.52 12.80 -9.63
CA VAL A 10 -20.63 12.05 -10.52
C VAL A 10 -19.45 11.44 -9.75
N GLN A 11 -18.85 12.17 -8.80
CA GLN A 11 -17.79 11.62 -7.94
C GLN A 11 -18.30 10.42 -7.13
N LEU A 12 -19.50 10.52 -6.55
CA LEU A 12 -20.14 9.42 -5.84
C LEU A 12 -20.41 8.24 -6.78
N ALA A 13 -20.92 8.50 -7.99
CA ALA A 13 -21.16 7.47 -8.99
C ALA A 13 -19.87 6.73 -9.39
N CYS A 14 -18.73 7.43 -9.54
CA CYS A 14 -17.44 6.79 -9.78
C CYS A 14 -17.00 5.89 -8.62
N LEU A 15 -17.18 6.32 -7.37
CA LEU A 15 -16.84 5.50 -6.20
C LEU A 15 -17.76 4.27 -6.07
N LEU A 16 -19.05 4.42 -6.33
CA LEU A 16 -20.01 3.32 -6.35
C LEU A 16 -19.72 2.34 -7.51
N LEU A 17 -19.31 2.86 -8.67
CA LEU A 17 -18.87 2.03 -9.79
C LEU A 17 -17.63 1.22 -9.42
N PHE A 18 -16.60 1.85 -8.84
CA PHE A 18 -15.42 1.16 -8.33
C PHE A 18 -15.81 0.07 -7.32
N PHE A 19 -16.67 0.41 -6.35
CA PHE A 19 -17.17 -0.55 -5.36
C PHE A 19 -17.84 -1.75 -6.03
N ALA A 20 -18.77 -1.51 -6.95
CA ALA A 20 -19.51 -2.56 -7.63
C ALA A 20 -18.61 -3.47 -8.46
N LEU A 21 -17.65 -2.90 -9.21
CA LEU A 21 -16.69 -3.66 -10.02
C LEU A 21 -15.73 -4.49 -9.14
N ALA A 22 -15.18 -3.88 -8.09
CA ALA A 22 -14.28 -4.57 -7.16
C ALA A 22 -15.01 -5.67 -6.38
N LEU A 23 -16.23 -5.41 -5.91
CA LEU A 23 -17.05 -6.38 -5.18
C LEU A 23 -17.48 -7.54 -6.08
N SER A 24 -17.91 -7.24 -7.31
CA SER A 24 -18.22 -8.26 -8.31
C SER A 24 -17.02 -9.17 -8.57
N THR A 25 -15.81 -8.59 -8.69
CA THR A 25 -14.56 -9.35 -8.84
C THR A 25 -14.28 -10.21 -7.60
N ALA A 26 -14.43 -9.64 -6.40
CA ALA A 26 -14.20 -10.31 -5.13
C ALA A 26 -15.16 -11.50 -4.90
N LEU A 27 -16.39 -11.42 -5.42
CA LEU A 27 -17.40 -12.49 -5.35
C LEU A 27 -17.21 -13.56 -6.44
N ALA A 28 -16.85 -13.16 -7.66
CA ALA A 28 -16.87 -14.04 -8.82
C ALA A 28 -15.56 -14.80 -9.04
N LYS A 29 -14.41 -14.28 -8.58
CA LYS A 29 -13.10 -14.86 -8.86
C LYS A 29 -12.66 -15.84 -7.77
N SER A 30 -12.08 -16.96 -8.19
CA SER A 30 -11.41 -17.91 -7.31
C SER A 30 -10.21 -17.26 -6.59
N PRO A 31 -9.73 -17.86 -5.49
CA PRO A 31 -8.53 -17.40 -4.81
C PRO A 31 -7.28 -17.47 -5.71
N THR A 32 -6.40 -16.49 -5.56
CA THR A 32 -5.07 -16.46 -6.17
C THR A 32 -4.04 -17.15 -5.27
N VAL A 33 -2.80 -17.33 -5.75
CA VAL A 33 -1.76 -18.11 -5.04
C VAL A 33 -1.38 -17.54 -3.67
N ASP A 34 -1.40 -16.21 -3.51
CA ASP A 34 -0.92 -15.53 -2.29
C ASP A 34 -2.03 -15.38 -1.22
N GLU A 35 -3.30 -15.26 -1.64
CA GLU A 35 -4.42 -14.98 -0.73
C GLU A 35 -4.58 -16.00 0.41
N PRO A 36 -4.44 -17.32 0.20
CA PRO A 36 -4.59 -18.31 1.28
C PRO A 36 -3.62 -18.08 2.44
N VAL A 37 -2.38 -17.69 2.11
CA VAL A 37 -1.34 -17.41 3.11
C VAL A 37 -1.65 -16.12 3.87
N HIS A 38 -2.15 -15.10 3.18
CA HIS A 38 -2.57 -13.85 3.83
C HIS A 38 -3.80 -14.03 4.73
N VAL A 39 -4.77 -14.85 4.30
CA VAL A 39 -5.93 -15.25 5.12
C VAL A 39 -5.49 -16.01 6.36
N LEU A 40 -4.61 -17.00 6.21
CA LEU A 40 -4.03 -17.75 7.34
C LEU A 40 -3.37 -16.79 8.35
N ARG A 41 -2.48 -15.90 7.89
CA ARG A 41 -1.81 -14.93 8.75
C ARG A 41 -2.79 -14.02 9.47
N GLY A 42 -3.80 -13.51 8.77
CA GLY A 42 -4.85 -12.68 9.37
C GLY A 42 -5.62 -13.43 10.44
N ARG A 43 -6.02 -14.67 10.16
CA ARG A 43 -6.70 -15.54 11.14
C ARG A 43 -5.83 -15.80 12.37
N THR A 44 -4.55 -16.11 12.18
CA THR A 44 -3.61 -16.35 13.28
C THR A 44 -3.44 -15.14 14.19
N LEU A 45 -3.29 -13.94 13.63
CA LEU A 45 -3.17 -12.71 14.43
C LEU A 45 -4.40 -12.48 15.30
N TRP A 46 -5.59 -12.58 14.73
CA TRP A 46 -6.84 -12.36 15.47
C TRP A 46 -7.15 -13.47 16.48
N GLN A 47 -6.73 -14.72 16.23
CA GLN A 47 -6.95 -15.83 17.16
C GLN A 47 -5.93 -15.87 18.31
N THR A 48 -4.66 -15.57 18.03
CA THR A 48 -3.57 -15.87 18.98
C THR A 48 -2.74 -14.64 19.37
N GLY A 49 -2.83 -13.54 18.62
CA GLY A 49 -1.88 -12.42 18.70
C GLY A 49 -0.46 -12.77 18.25
N SER A 50 -0.20 -14.01 17.82
CA SER A 50 1.13 -14.50 17.52
C SER A 50 1.65 -13.99 16.19
N MET A 51 2.89 -13.48 16.20
CA MET A 51 3.61 -13.04 15.01
C MET A 51 4.40 -14.18 14.34
N ARG A 52 4.24 -15.44 14.77
CA ARG A 52 5.01 -16.60 14.27
C ARG A 52 4.99 -16.78 12.76
N LEU A 53 3.89 -16.41 12.11
CA LEU A 53 3.72 -16.54 10.65
C LEU A 53 4.09 -15.25 9.89
N GLN A 54 4.55 -14.20 10.57
CA GLN A 54 4.99 -12.96 9.95
C GLN A 54 6.44 -13.11 9.47
N TYR A 55 6.60 -12.99 8.16
CA TYR A 55 7.87 -13.10 7.46
C TYR A 55 7.77 -12.18 6.23
N GLU A 56 8.77 -11.33 5.99
CA GLU A 56 8.90 -10.36 4.87
C GLU A 56 7.76 -9.33 4.70
N HIS A 57 6.69 -9.42 5.48
CA HIS A 57 5.51 -8.59 5.37
C HIS A 57 5.17 -7.94 6.71
N GLY A 58 4.68 -6.70 6.66
CA GLY A 58 4.21 -6.00 7.85
C GLY A 58 2.83 -6.50 8.30
N PRO A 59 2.51 -6.43 9.61
CA PRO A 59 1.30 -7.03 10.17
C PRO A 59 0.03 -6.25 9.87
N LEU A 60 0.08 -4.95 9.51
CA LEU A 60 -1.13 -4.13 9.31
C LEU A 60 -2.07 -4.75 8.26
N SER A 61 -1.51 -5.18 7.13
CA SER A 61 -2.29 -5.77 6.05
C SER A 61 -3.00 -7.05 6.50
N HIS A 62 -2.33 -7.85 7.34
CA HIS A 62 -2.89 -9.10 7.87
C HIS A 62 -3.91 -8.85 8.98
N TRP A 63 -3.71 -7.84 9.84
CA TRP A 63 -4.74 -7.37 10.78
C TRP A 63 -6.00 -6.92 10.03
N LEU A 64 -5.85 -6.18 8.93
CA LEU A 64 -6.97 -5.77 8.08
C LEU A 64 -7.67 -6.97 7.43
N ILE A 65 -6.93 -7.85 6.76
CA ILE A 65 -7.48 -9.04 6.08
C ILE A 65 -8.20 -9.97 7.07
N GLY A 66 -7.66 -10.16 8.28
CA GLY A 66 -8.26 -11.02 9.29
C GLY A 66 -9.46 -10.42 10.03
N SER A 67 -9.70 -9.10 9.88
CA SER A 67 -10.61 -8.34 10.76
C SER A 67 -12.06 -8.78 10.73
N LEU A 68 -12.51 -9.51 9.72
CA LEU A 68 -13.88 -10.03 9.64
C LEU A 68 -13.94 -11.56 9.73
N LEU A 69 -12.80 -12.25 9.76
CA LEU A 69 -12.74 -13.71 9.74
C LEU A 69 -13.27 -14.35 11.03
N PHE A 70 -13.34 -13.60 12.13
CA PHE A 70 -13.98 -14.08 13.37
C PHE A 70 -15.49 -14.33 13.21
N THR A 71 -16.11 -13.75 12.18
CA THR A 71 -17.55 -13.94 11.88
C THR A 71 -17.84 -15.21 11.07
N GLU A 72 -16.80 -15.97 10.71
CA GLU A 72 -16.92 -17.24 10.01
C GLU A 72 -16.73 -18.42 10.97
N PRO A 73 -17.82 -19.06 11.44
CA PRO A 73 -17.73 -20.12 12.44
C PRO A 73 -17.16 -21.42 11.86
N THR A 74 -17.20 -21.62 10.55
CA THR A 74 -16.66 -22.83 9.92
C THR A 74 -15.13 -22.81 9.79
N LEU A 75 -14.51 -21.64 9.99
CA LEU A 75 -13.05 -21.50 9.95
C LEU A 75 -12.44 -21.96 11.27
N GLY A 76 -11.78 -23.12 11.27
CA GLY A 76 -11.18 -23.74 12.46
C GLY A 76 -10.09 -22.93 13.16
N ASN A 77 -9.54 -23.51 14.23
CA ASN A 77 -8.43 -22.95 14.98
C ASN A 77 -7.09 -23.28 14.32
N VAL A 78 -6.27 -22.26 14.09
CA VAL A 78 -4.95 -22.46 13.46
C VAL A 78 -3.97 -23.25 14.31
N THR A 79 -4.15 -23.24 15.64
CA THR A 79 -3.29 -23.93 16.61
C THR A 79 -3.47 -25.44 16.60
N ASP A 80 -4.64 -25.91 16.13
CA ASP A 80 -4.99 -27.33 16.14
C ASP A 80 -4.47 -28.04 14.87
N LEU A 81 -3.86 -27.28 13.94
CA LEU A 81 -3.38 -27.78 12.67
C LEU A 81 -2.02 -28.48 12.82
N PRO A 82 -1.80 -29.65 12.18
CA PRO A 82 -0.57 -30.45 12.35
C PRO A 82 0.74 -29.70 12.05
N ALA A 83 0.71 -28.76 11.12
CA ALA A 83 1.88 -27.99 10.69
C ALA A 83 2.14 -26.72 11.53
N TRP A 84 1.39 -26.51 12.62
CA TRP A 84 1.50 -25.31 13.46
C TRP A 84 2.90 -25.14 14.05
N GLU A 85 3.50 -26.23 14.53
CA GLU A 85 4.84 -26.17 15.13
C GLU A 85 5.95 -25.90 14.12
N THR A 86 5.82 -26.44 12.92
CA THR A 86 6.79 -26.19 11.83
C THR A 86 6.66 -24.82 11.19
N ALA A 87 5.54 -24.12 11.43
CA ALA A 87 5.19 -22.85 10.78
C ALA A 87 5.22 -22.90 9.24
N ASP A 88 4.98 -24.09 8.64
CA ASP A 88 4.86 -24.21 7.18
C ASP A 88 3.55 -23.57 6.71
N ARG A 89 3.68 -22.34 6.20
CA ARG A 89 2.57 -21.51 5.74
C ARG A 89 1.74 -22.14 4.62
N ILE A 90 2.35 -22.92 3.73
CA ILE A 90 1.63 -23.52 2.59
C ILE A 90 0.83 -24.71 3.08
N ALA A 91 1.45 -25.57 3.90
CA ALA A 91 0.77 -26.71 4.52
C ALA A 91 -0.37 -26.24 5.44
N LEU A 92 -0.13 -25.23 6.27
CA LEU A 92 -1.14 -24.65 7.16
C LEU A 92 -2.31 -24.03 6.40
N ALA A 93 -2.06 -23.25 5.34
CA ALA A 93 -3.13 -22.64 4.56
C ALA A 93 -3.97 -23.70 3.83
N LYS A 94 -3.33 -24.75 3.30
CA LYS A 94 -4.02 -25.91 2.71
C LYS A 94 -4.88 -26.63 3.75
N ALA A 95 -4.31 -26.91 4.91
CA ALA A 95 -5.01 -27.61 6.00
C ALA A 95 -6.23 -26.81 6.48
N LEU A 96 -6.08 -25.51 6.72
CA LEU A 96 -7.15 -24.65 7.21
C LEU A 96 -8.32 -24.50 6.24
N LEU A 97 -8.04 -24.39 4.93
CA LEU A 97 -9.04 -23.98 3.93
C LEU A 97 -9.57 -25.12 3.07
N TRP A 98 -8.82 -26.21 2.90
CA TRP A 98 -9.17 -27.30 1.98
C TRP A 98 -9.10 -28.70 2.56
N SER A 99 -8.48 -28.89 3.74
CA SER A 99 -8.39 -30.21 4.38
C SER A 99 -9.04 -30.26 5.77
N ALA A 100 -9.67 -29.17 6.20
CA ALA A 100 -10.36 -29.10 7.48
C ALA A 100 -11.66 -29.92 7.45
N ASP A 101 -12.03 -30.48 8.60
CA ASP A 101 -13.29 -31.19 8.81
C ASP A 101 -14.02 -30.59 10.03
N PRO A 102 -15.21 -29.98 9.86
CA PRO A 102 -15.92 -29.77 8.59
C PRO A 102 -15.19 -28.78 7.66
N LEU A 103 -15.43 -28.92 6.36
CA LEU A 103 -14.87 -27.99 5.36
C LEU A 103 -15.46 -26.57 5.55
N PRO A 104 -14.64 -25.52 5.54
CA PRO A 104 -15.12 -24.15 5.69
C PRO A 104 -15.84 -23.65 4.43
N ASP A 105 -16.70 -22.65 4.58
CA ASP A 105 -17.22 -21.89 3.44
C ASP A 105 -16.12 -20.99 2.87
N VAL A 106 -15.29 -21.57 2.00
CA VAL A 106 -14.15 -20.90 1.38
C VAL A 106 -14.58 -19.62 0.65
N ARG A 107 -15.76 -19.60 0.00
CA ARG A 107 -16.24 -18.41 -0.71
C ARG A 107 -16.49 -17.26 0.26
N ARG A 108 -17.15 -17.55 1.37
CA ARG A 108 -17.40 -16.58 2.42
C ARG A 108 -16.12 -16.12 3.11
N VAL A 109 -15.19 -17.04 3.43
CA VAL A 109 -13.87 -16.71 3.99
C VAL A 109 -13.13 -15.69 3.13
N PHE A 110 -13.01 -15.94 1.82
CA PHE A 110 -12.32 -15.02 0.93
C PHE A 110 -13.07 -13.70 0.73
N LEU A 111 -14.41 -13.70 0.71
CA LEU A 111 -15.18 -12.45 0.69
C LEU A 111 -14.89 -11.59 1.94
N LEU A 112 -14.94 -12.19 3.13
CA LEU A 112 -14.64 -11.52 4.39
C LEU A 112 -13.20 -11.01 4.45
N ALA A 113 -12.25 -11.74 3.88
CA ALA A 113 -10.85 -11.34 3.78
C ALA A 113 -10.58 -10.20 2.78
N ARG A 114 -11.31 -10.19 1.65
CA ARG A 114 -11.18 -9.20 0.58
C ARG A 114 -11.88 -7.88 0.93
N PHE A 115 -12.99 -7.93 1.66
CA PHE A 115 -13.84 -6.77 1.92
C PHE A 115 -13.13 -5.61 2.65
N PRO A 116 -12.30 -5.83 3.68
CA PRO A 116 -11.54 -4.75 4.32
C PRO A 116 -10.56 -4.06 3.36
N VAL A 117 -9.89 -4.84 2.49
CA VAL A 117 -8.96 -4.29 1.47
C VAL A 117 -9.75 -3.43 0.47
N LEU A 118 -10.92 -3.90 0.04
CA LEU A 118 -11.82 -3.15 -0.83
C LEU A 118 -12.25 -1.82 -0.19
N CYS A 119 -12.61 -1.82 1.10
CA CYS A 119 -12.93 -0.60 1.86
C CYS A 119 -11.75 0.38 1.89
N VAL A 120 -10.51 -0.09 2.03
CA VAL A 120 -9.31 0.76 1.88
C VAL A 120 -9.25 1.40 0.50
N GLY A 121 -9.62 0.66 -0.55
CA GLY A 121 -9.75 1.19 -1.91
C GLY A 121 -10.76 2.33 -2.01
N LEU A 122 -11.94 2.18 -1.40
CA LEU A 122 -12.94 3.27 -1.37
C LEU A 122 -12.45 4.51 -0.64
N LEU A 123 -11.78 4.33 0.50
CA LEU A 123 -11.19 5.44 1.26
C LEU A 123 -10.10 6.13 0.44
N LEU A 124 -9.28 5.38 -0.30
CA LEU A 124 -8.31 5.93 -1.23
C LEU A 124 -9.01 6.75 -2.34
N GLY A 125 -10.05 6.21 -3.00
CA GLY A 125 -10.79 6.94 -4.02
C GLY A 125 -11.37 8.27 -3.50
N ALA A 126 -11.94 8.26 -2.29
CA ALA A 126 -12.42 9.47 -1.63
C ALA A 126 -11.29 10.47 -1.33
N LEU A 127 -10.13 9.98 -0.90
CA LEU A 127 -8.94 10.79 -0.69
C LEU A 127 -8.45 11.42 -2.01
N LEU A 128 -8.44 10.68 -3.12
CA LEU A 128 -8.04 11.20 -4.42
C LEU A 128 -9.00 12.29 -4.91
N ALA A 129 -10.31 12.12 -4.73
CA ALA A 129 -11.28 13.17 -5.03
C ALA A 129 -11.05 14.42 -4.15
N LEU A 130 -10.73 14.25 -2.87
CA LEU A 130 -10.41 15.36 -1.96
C LEU A 130 -9.12 16.08 -2.36
N TRP A 131 -8.05 15.32 -2.65
CA TRP A 131 -6.74 15.88 -2.98
C TRP A 131 -6.79 16.53 -4.37
N GLY A 132 -7.37 15.85 -5.36
CA GLY A 132 -7.61 16.40 -6.69
C GLY A 132 -8.43 17.70 -6.65
N ARG A 133 -9.38 17.82 -5.71
CA ARG A 133 -10.11 19.09 -5.50
C ARG A 133 -9.23 20.24 -5.08
N ARG A 134 -8.22 19.98 -4.25
CA ARG A 134 -7.27 20.99 -3.77
C ARG A 134 -6.27 21.39 -4.85
N LEU A 135 -5.94 20.48 -5.75
CA LEU A 135 -4.97 20.70 -6.82
C LEU A 135 -5.59 21.37 -8.06
N GLY A 136 -6.73 20.87 -8.53
CA GLY A 136 -7.36 21.28 -9.80
C GLY A 136 -8.84 21.64 -9.67
N GLY A 137 -9.33 21.94 -8.46
CA GLY A 137 -10.72 22.27 -8.21
C GLY A 137 -11.68 21.10 -8.55
N ARG A 138 -12.90 21.43 -8.97
CA ARG A 138 -13.93 20.41 -9.26
C ARG A 138 -13.51 19.40 -10.34
N TRP A 139 -12.74 19.86 -11.32
CA TRP A 139 -12.28 19.04 -12.44
C TRP A 139 -11.14 18.12 -12.03
N GLY A 140 -10.15 18.60 -11.28
CA GLY A 140 -9.09 17.73 -10.73
C GLY A 140 -9.65 16.61 -9.86
N ALA A 141 -10.67 16.90 -9.05
CA ALA A 141 -11.37 15.86 -8.27
C ALA A 141 -12.07 14.82 -9.16
N LEU A 142 -12.74 15.26 -10.23
CA LEU A 142 -13.46 14.40 -11.15
C LEU A 142 -12.51 13.53 -11.98
N THR A 143 -11.44 14.12 -12.52
CA THR A 143 -10.43 13.40 -13.31
C THR A 143 -9.76 12.32 -12.47
N ALA A 144 -9.25 12.67 -11.28
CA ALA A 144 -8.56 11.73 -10.41
C ALA A 144 -9.44 10.54 -10.00
N VAL A 145 -10.70 10.80 -9.61
CA VAL A 145 -11.61 9.71 -9.20
C VAL A 145 -12.10 8.87 -10.39
N SER A 146 -12.23 9.46 -11.57
CA SER A 146 -12.64 8.72 -12.79
C SER A 146 -11.53 7.77 -13.24
N LEU A 147 -10.27 8.25 -13.29
CA LEU A 147 -9.11 7.42 -13.61
C LEU A 147 -8.89 6.32 -12.56
N PHE A 148 -9.09 6.64 -11.28
CA PHE A 148 -9.08 5.66 -10.20
C PHE A 148 -10.14 4.57 -10.40
N ALA A 149 -11.41 4.97 -10.60
CA ALA A 149 -12.53 4.06 -10.66
C ALA A 149 -12.47 3.10 -11.87
N LEU A 150 -11.86 3.56 -12.96
CA LEU A 150 -11.70 2.81 -14.20
C LEU A 150 -10.30 2.18 -14.35
N SER A 151 -9.47 2.22 -13.31
CA SER A 151 -8.12 1.65 -13.33
C SER A 151 -8.18 0.13 -13.19
N PRO A 152 -7.87 -0.66 -14.25
CA PRO A 152 -7.90 -2.12 -14.17
C PRO A 152 -6.90 -2.65 -13.13
N ASN A 153 -5.75 -1.97 -13.00
CA ASN A 153 -4.72 -2.33 -12.04
C ASN A 153 -5.18 -2.16 -10.60
N LEU A 154 -5.89 -1.08 -10.27
CA LEU A 154 -6.41 -0.93 -8.92
C LEU A 154 -7.58 -1.86 -8.62
N LEU A 155 -8.53 -1.97 -9.54
CA LEU A 155 -9.66 -2.89 -9.38
C LEU A 155 -9.16 -4.30 -9.09
N ALA A 156 -8.13 -4.76 -9.80
CA ALA A 156 -7.53 -6.07 -9.59
C ALA A 156 -6.90 -6.25 -8.20
N HIS A 157 -6.21 -5.24 -7.65
CA HIS A 157 -5.51 -5.40 -6.37
C HIS A 157 -6.36 -5.09 -5.15
N PHE A 158 -7.38 -4.22 -5.27
CA PHE A 158 -8.31 -3.93 -4.17
C PHE A 158 -9.43 -4.98 -4.05
N ALA A 159 -9.62 -5.84 -5.06
CA ALA A 159 -10.57 -6.95 -5.00
C ALA A 159 -9.98 -8.25 -4.39
N LEU A 160 -8.69 -8.26 -4.04
CA LEU A 160 -7.98 -9.45 -3.53
C LEU A 160 -7.50 -9.25 -2.09
N ALA A 161 -7.43 -10.34 -1.32
CA ALA A 161 -6.88 -10.37 0.03
C ALA A 161 -5.34 -10.40 0.00
N THR A 162 -4.75 -9.33 -0.54
CA THR A 162 -3.29 -9.17 -0.65
C THR A 162 -2.80 -7.92 0.08
N THR A 163 -1.50 -7.86 0.37
CA THR A 163 -0.91 -6.69 1.06
C THR A 163 -0.79 -5.44 0.19
N ASP A 164 -0.84 -5.57 -1.14
CA ASP A 164 -0.51 -4.48 -2.06
C ASP A 164 -1.59 -3.40 -2.11
N GLY A 165 -2.87 -3.77 -2.06
CA GLY A 165 -3.99 -2.83 -1.98
C GLY A 165 -3.97 -2.03 -0.69
N ALA A 166 -3.82 -2.72 0.45
CA ALA A 166 -3.71 -2.08 1.77
C ALA A 166 -2.52 -1.11 1.84
N LEU A 167 -1.34 -1.54 1.38
CA LEU A 167 -0.17 -0.67 1.27
C LEU A 167 -0.47 0.55 0.41
N THR A 168 -1.07 0.38 -0.77
CA THR A 168 -1.36 1.48 -1.70
C THR A 168 -2.21 2.57 -1.05
N GLY A 169 -3.29 2.20 -0.37
CA GLY A 169 -4.14 3.17 0.33
C GLY A 169 -3.40 3.92 1.44
N VAL A 170 -2.68 3.19 2.30
CA VAL A 170 -1.97 3.77 3.44
C VAL A 170 -0.77 4.61 3.00
N TYR A 171 -0.01 4.16 1.98
CA TYR A 171 1.13 4.87 1.41
C TYR A 171 0.72 6.22 0.83
N VAL A 172 -0.33 6.26 0.00
CA VAL A 172 -0.84 7.51 -0.57
C VAL A 172 -1.35 8.46 0.51
N THR A 173 -2.05 7.92 1.52
CA THR A 173 -2.51 8.71 2.66
C THR A 173 -1.34 9.26 3.49
N ALA A 174 -0.26 8.50 3.66
CA ALA A 174 0.95 8.94 4.34
C ALA A 174 1.63 10.11 3.61
N VAL A 175 1.77 10.02 2.28
CA VAL A 175 2.31 11.12 1.46
C VAL A 175 1.38 12.34 1.50
N TYR A 176 0.06 12.16 1.39
CA TYR A 176 -0.90 13.27 1.53
C TYR A 176 -0.83 13.93 2.92
N ALA A 177 -0.72 13.14 3.99
CA ALA A 177 -0.60 13.67 5.34
C ALA A 177 0.73 14.41 5.52
N GLY A 178 1.83 13.90 4.96
CA GLY A 178 3.12 14.59 4.87
C GLY A 178 3.01 15.92 4.12
N TRP A 179 2.37 15.92 2.94
CA TRP A 179 2.09 17.13 2.16
C TRP A 179 1.34 18.16 3.03
N ARG A 180 0.28 17.74 3.73
CA ARG A 180 -0.48 18.60 4.66
C ARG A 180 0.35 19.10 5.85
N ALA A 181 1.30 18.32 6.34
CA ALA A 181 2.18 18.67 7.45
C ALA A 181 3.27 19.69 7.04
N ALA A 182 3.66 19.68 5.76
CA ALA A 182 4.61 20.62 5.18
C ALA A 182 3.99 22.00 4.85
N HIS A 183 2.65 22.09 4.79
CA HIS A 183 1.98 23.36 4.48
C HIS A 183 2.14 24.39 5.61
N PRO A 184 2.20 25.70 5.29
CA PRO A 184 2.30 26.77 6.30
C PRO A 184 1.15 26.73 7.32
N GLN A 185 -0.06 26.36 6.89
CA GLN A 185 -1.23 26.22 7.76
C GLN A 185 -1.31 24.85 8.46
N SER A 186 -0.20 24.11 8.53
CA SER A 186 -0.14 22.84 9.26
C SER A 186 -0.44 23.05 10.74
N THR A 187 -1.26 22.17 11.29
CA THR A 187 -1.59 22.13 12.72
C THR A 187 -0.87 20.97 13.41
N ARG A 188 -0.94 20.88 14.74
CA ARG A 188 -0.46 19.69 15.46
C ARG A 188 -1.18 18.42 15.00
N ARG A 189 -2.49 18.51 14.71
CA ARG A 189 -3.30 17.38 14.24
C ARG A 189 -2.82 16.82 12.90
N THR A 190 -2.44 17.68 11.95
CA THR A 190 -1.92 17.23 10.64
C THR A 190 -0.56 16.56 10.76
N ARG A 191 0.31 17.03 11.66
CA ARG A 191 1.60 16.40 11.94
C ARG A 191 1.45 15.05 12.64
N LEU A 192 0.53 14.95 13.61
CA LEU A 192 0.20 13.67 14.24
C LEU A 192 -0.35 12.67 13.22
N ALA A 193 -1.28 13.10 12.36
CA ALA A 193 -1.78 12.25 11.28
C ALA A 193 -0.67 11.78 10.34
N ALA A 194 0.31 12.64 10.00
CA ALA A 194 1.46 12.26 9.18
C ALA A 194 2.34 11.20 9.85
N GLY A 195 2.64 11.34 11.14
CA GLY A 195 3.42 10.34 11.89
C GLY A 195 2.68 9.01 12.03
N ILE A 196 1.37 9.04 12.29
CA ILE A 196 0.53 7.83 12.36
C ILE A 196 0.50 7.12 11.00
N MET A 197 0.19 7.84 9.92
CA MET A 197 0.10 7.23 8.60
C MET A 197 1.45 6.72 8.10
N LEU A 198 2.56 7.38 8.47
CA LEU A 198 3.91 6.89 8.19
C LEU A 198 4.17 5.55 8.90
N GLY A 199 3.85 5.45 10.19
CA GLY A 199 3.97 4.19 10.94
C GLY A 199 3.07 3.08 10.40
N LEU A 200 1.82 3.41 10.03
CA LEU A 200 0.91 2.47 9.38
C LEU A 200 1.47 1.98 8.04
N ALA A 201 2.04 2.87 7.22
CA ALA A 201 2.60 2.48 5.92
C ALA A 201 3.79 1.52 6.11
N ILE A 202 4.71 1.85 7.03
CA ILE A 202 5.85 0.99 7.39
C ILE A 202 5.37 -0.36 7.92
N GLY A 203 4.32 -0.36 8.75
CA GLY A 203 3.68 -1.58 9.26
C GLY A 203 2.85 -2.35 8.22
N ALA A 204 2.58 -1.81 7.03
CA ALA A 204 1.87 -2.49 5.96
C ALA A 204 2.80 -3.37 5.11
N LYS A 205 4.00 -2.86 4.80
CA LYS A 205 5.03 -3.55 4.00
C LYS A 205 6.38 -2.90 4.22
N LEU A 206 7.44 -3.70 4.29
CA LEU A 206 8.82 -3.22 4.52
C LEU A 206 9.30 -2.23 3.46
N THR A 207 8.84 -2.36 2.21
CA THR A 207 9.17 -1.43 1.12
C THR A 207 8.68 0.01 1.37
N ALA A 208 7.73 0.21 2.28
CA ALA A 208 7.29 1.53 2.69
C ALA A 208 8.34 2.30 3.52
N LEU A 209 9.44 1.66 3.95
CA LEU A 209 10.62 2.37 4.49
C LEU A 209 11.16 3.43 3.52
N LEU A 210 10.92 3.27 2.21
CA LEU A 210 11.22 4.28 1.19
C LEU A 210 10.56 5.64 1.49
N LEU A 211 9.44 5.67 2.23
CA LEU A 211 8.79 6.92 2.63
C LEU A 211 9.69 7.79 3.52
N LEU A 212 10.62 7.19 4.28
CA LEU A 212 11.50 7.95 5.18
C LEU A 212 12.40 8.93 4.39
N PRO A 213 13.28 8.48 3.48
CA PRO A 213 14.06 9.41 2.68
C PRO A 213 13.18 10.23 1.74
N LEU A 214 12.11 9.65 1.16
CA LEU A 214 11.22 10.36 0.25
C LEU A 214 10.56 11.59 0.89
N LEU A 215 9.99 11.45 2.10
CA LEU A 215 9.36 12.57 2.80
C LEU A 215 10.39 13.63 3.20
N LEU A 216 11.61 13.23 3.58
CA LEU A 216 12.69 14.18 3.86
C LEU A 216 13.01 15.03 2.63
N PHE A 217 13.20 14.40 1.47
CA PHE A 217 13.43 15.10 0.21
C PHE A 217 12.25 16.00 -0.18
N LEU A 218 11.01 15.54 0.00
CA LEU A 218 9.81 16.32 -0.28
C LEU A 218 9.70 17.55 0.64
N PHE A 219 10.03 17.43 1.93
CA PHE A 219 10.05 18.56 2.86
C PHE A 219 11.12 19.59 2.50
N TYR A 220 12.32 19.15 2.11
CA TYR A 220 13.36 20.06 1.63
C TYR A 220 12.96 20.74 0.30
N GLY A 221 12.33 20.00 -0.61
CA GLY A 221 11.80 20.54 -1.85
C GLY A 221 10.73 21.61 -1.63
N GLU A 222 9.87 21.43 -0.63
CA GLU A 222 8.87 22.41 -0.23
C GLU A 222 9.51 23.65 0.43
N TRP A 223 10.45 23.42 1.35
CA TRP A 223 11.19 24.49 2.03
C TRP A 223 11.96 25.39 1.07
N TRP A 224 12.60 24.82 0.05
CA TRP A 224 13.36 25.58 -0.94
C TRP A 224 12.49 26.61 -1.70
N ARG A 225 11.18 26.35 -1.79
CA ARG A 225 10.21 27.13 -2.58
C ARG A 225 9.55 28.28 -1.83
N GLN A 226 9.56 28.29 -0.50
CA GLN A 226 8.81 29.27 0.30
C GLN A 226 9.72 30.45 0.72
N PRO A 227 9.49 31.68 0.22
CA PRO A 227 10.11 32.90 0.76
C PRO A 227 9.21 33.58 1.83
N PRO A 228 9.78 34.22 2.87
CA PRO A 228 11.18 34.13 3.29
C PRO A 228 11.49 32.73 3.81
N ARG A 229 12.68 32.22 3.49
CA ARG A 229 13.07 30.86 3.89
C ARG A 229 13.20 30.81 5.39
N SER A 230 12.46 29.89 6.00
CA SER A 230 12.71 29.52 7.37
C SER A 230 14.08 28.81 7.48
N PRO A 231 14.60 28.56 8.69
CA PRO A 231 15.90 27.89 8.81
C PRO A 231 15.99 26.51 8.17
N TRP A 232 17.17 26.16 7.63
CA TRP A 232 17.41 24.92 6.86
C TRP A 232 17.19 23.62 7.67
N TRP A 233 17.18 23.70 9.00
CA TRP A 233 16.91 22.57 9.90
C TRP A 233 15.41 22.33 10.15
N GLN A 234 14.51 23.20 9.69
CA GLN A 234 13.07 23.02 9.89
C GLN A 234 12.50 21.78 9.21
N PRO A 235 12.83 21.45 7.94
CA PRO A 235 12.41 20.20 7.31
C PRO A 235 12.87 18.97 8.09
N LEU A 236 14.14 18.98 8.54
CA LEU A 236 14.71 17.90 9.34
C LEU A 236 13.99 17.76 10.68
N ARG A 237 13.69 18.87 11.36
CA ARG A 237 12.92 18.87 12.62
C ARG A 237 11.51 18.34 12.43
N LEU A 238 10.83 18.70 11.34
CA LEU A 238 9.51 18.17 11.03
C LEU A 238 9.58 16.66 10.81
N TRP A 239 10.51 16.21 9.95
CA TRP A 239 10.74 14.80 9.66
C TRP A 239 11.07 13.98 10.92
N ALA A 240 12.05 14.43 11.70
CA ALA A 240 12.45 13.80 12.96
C ALA A 240 11.29 13.77 13.96
N GLY A 241 10.42 14.79 13.97
CA GLY A 241 9.23 14.82 14.81
C GLY A 241 8.15 13.79 14.44
N LEU A 242 8.18 13.21 13.23
CA LEU A 242 7.25 12.14 12.83
C LEU A 242 7.73 10.76 13.30
N LEU A 243 9.04 10.56 13.45
CA LEU A 243 9.64 9.24 13.67
C LEU A 243 9.21 8.56 14.98
N PRO A 244 9.16 9.25 16.14
CA PRO A 244 8.74 8.60 17.38
C PRO A 244 7.30 8.06 17.30
N LEU A 245 6.41 8.80 16.64
CA LEU A 245 5.02 8.38 16.47
C LEU A 245 4.90 7.25 15.46
N ALA A 246 5.67 7.29 14.37
CA ALA A 246 5.72 6.19 13.41
C ALA A 246 6.25 4.91 14.06
N ALA A 247 7.33 5.00 14.86
CA ALA A 247 7.90 3.89 15.61
C ALA A 247 6.91 3.34 16.65
N LEU A 248 6.19 4.22 17.37
CA LEU A 248 5.14 3.81 18.30
C LEU A 248 4.02 3.04 17.59
N VAL A 249 3.56 3.52 16.44
CA VAL A 249 2.52 2.83 15.66
C VAL A 249 3.00 1.46 15.19
N VAL A 250 4.23 1.35 14.68
CA VAL A 250 4.82 0.04 14.33
C VAL A 250 4.84 -0.86 15.56
N TRP A 251 5.32 -0.38 16.70
CA TRP A 251 5.37 -1.17 17.93
C TRP A 251 3.98 -1.65 18.41
N VAL A 252 2.95 -0.79 18.31
CA VAL A 252 1.55 -1.13 18.58
C VAL A 252 1.05 -2.23 17.63
N LEU A 253 1.36 -2.15 16.33
CA LEU A 253 0.94 -3.16 15.34
C LEU A 253 1.57 -4.54 15.59
N TYR A 254 2.73 -4.56 16.23
CA TYR A 254 3.40 -5.76 16.71
C TYR A 254 2.98 -6.17 18.13
N GLY A 255 1.90 -5.59 18.68
CA GLY A 255 1.35 -5.96 19.99
C GLY A 255 2.27 -5.59 21.16
N PHE A 256 3.04 -4.51 21.03
CA PHE A 256 4.09 -4.13 21.98
C PHE A 256 5.15 -5.22 22.21
N GLU A 257 5.44 -6.03 21.17
CA GLU A 257 6.46 -7.08 21.23
C GLU A 257 7.78 -6.53 21.81
N TRP A 258 8.34 -7.28 22.75
CA TRP A 258 9.63 -7.02 23.38
C TRP A 258 10.41 -8.33 23.46
N ARG A 259 11.36 -8.54 22.54
CA ARG A 259 12.04 -9.83 22.36
C ARG A 259 13.49 -9.65 21.93
N THR A 260 14.37 -10.55 22.38
CA THR A 260 15.78 -10.59 21.99
C THR A 260 15.93 -11.40 20.69
N LEU A 261 16.62 -10.83 19.70
CA LEU A 261 16.98 -11.53 18.48
C LEU A 261 18.30 -12.29 18.66
N PRO A 262 18.51 -13.42 17.94
CA PRO A 262 19.81 -14.11 17.94
C PRO A 262 20.95 -13.15 17.59
N GLY A 263 22.01 -13.13 18.40
CA GLY A 263 23.17 -12.26 18.21
C GLY A 263 23.03 -10.82 18.72
N TRP A 264 21.88 -10.44 19.28
CA TRP A 264 21.68 -9.11 19.87
C TRP A 264 21.82 -9.14 21.40
N PRO A 265 22.49 -8.13 22.01
CA PRO A 265 22.79 -8.14 23.44
C PRO A 265 21.59 -7.78 24.34
N MET A 266 20.53 -7.20 23.76
CA MET A 266 19.37 -6.69 24.50
C MET A 266 18.07 -6.92 23.72
N PRO A 267 16.93 -7.02 24.42
CA PRO A 267 15.63 -7.10 23.76
C PRO A 267 15.32 -5.82 22.99
N LEU A 268 14.65 -5.98 21.86
CA LEU A 268 14.25 -4.88 20.97
C LEU A 268 12.72 -4.79 20.89
N PRO A 269 12.16 -3.56 20.77
CA PRO A 269 10.76 -3.39 20.44
C PRO A 269 10.49 -3.89 19.02
N ALA A 270 9.36 -4.57 18.82
CA ALA A 270 8.96 -5.12 17.51
C ALA A 270 10.07 -5.96 16.84
N ALA A 271 10.72 -6.84 17.62
CA ALA A 271 11.82 -7.68 17.15
C ALA A 271 11.49 -8.45 15.86
N THR A 272 10.25 -8.91 15.69
CA THR A 272 9.80 -9.60 14.47
C THR A 272 9.86 -8.71 13.22
N TYR A 273 9.70 -7.39 13.36
CA TYR A 273 9.90 -6.45 12.25
C TYR A 273 11.36 -6.43 11.79
N ILE A 274 12.30 -6.38 12.75
CA ILE A 274 13.73 -6.35 12.46
C ILE A 274 14.18 -7.67 11.84
N GLU A 275 13.69 -8.79 12.36
CA GLU A 275 13.92 -10.12 11.79
C GLU A 275 13.38 -10.23 10.35
N SER A 276 12.16 -9.74 10.10
CA SER A 276 11.58 -9.67 8.74
C SER A 276 12.42 -8.82 7.79
N LEU A 277 13.01 -7.73 8.28
CA LEU A 277 13.90 -6.88 7.50
C LEU A 277 15.22 -7.59 7.17
N GLN A 278 15.83 -8.28 8.14
CA GLN A 278 17.04 -9.09 7.91
C GLN A 278 16.78 -10.17 6.87
N GLN A 279 15.64 -10.86 6.97
CA GLN A 279 15.22 -11.89 6.03
C GLN A 279 14.98 -11.33 4.63
N LEU A 280 14.32 -10.17 4.50
CA LEU A 280 14.15 -9.52 3.19
C LEU A 280 15.52 -9.20 2.55
N LEU A 281 16.47 -8.68 3.33
CA LEU A 281 17.79 -8.32 2.82
C LEU A 281 18.57 -9.54 2.32
N THR A 282 18.42 -10.70 2.97
CA THR A 282 19.05 -11.95 2.49
C THR A 282 18.28 -12.59 1.33
N HIS A 283 16.95 -12.48 1.30
CA HIS A 283 16.13 -13.03 0.21
C HIS A 283 16.34 -12.30 -1.12
N VAL A 284 16.71 -11.01 -1.07
CA VAL A 284 16.91 -10.19 -2.27
C VAL A 284 18.04 -10.72 -3.18
N GLU A 285 18.95 -11.53 -2.65
CA GLU A 285 20.07 -12.13 -3.39
C GLU A 285 19.67 -13.38 -4.20
N GLY A 286 18.53 -14.01 -3.89
CA GLY A 286 18.15 -15.33 -4.44
C GLY A 286 17.69 -15.34 -5.90
N GLY A 287 17.29 -14.19 -6.46
CA GLY A 287 16.70 -14.09 -7.80
C GLY A 287 15.36 -14.83 -7.94
N HIS A 288 14.53 -14.42 -8.89
CA HIS A 288 13.28 -15.12 -9.22
C HIS A 288 13.17 -15.33 -10.71
N VAL A 289 12.67 -16.49 -11.13
CA VAL A 289 12.36 -16.75 -12.54
C VAL A 289 11.24 -15.78 -12.95
N ALA A 290 11.59 -14.84 -13.82
CA ALA A 290 10.70 -13.86 -14.41
C ALA A 290 10.59 -14.07 -15.92
N TYR A 291 9.53 -13.53 -16.51
CA TYR A 291 9.27 -13.58 -17.94
C TYR A 291 8.94 -12.18 -18.48
N LEU A 292 9.58 -11.81 -19.58
CA LEU A 292 9.34 -10.54 -20.28
C LEU A 292 9.60 -10.73 -21.78
N LEU A 293 8.63 -10.32 -22.62
CA LEU A 293 8.77 -10.24 -24.08
C LEU A 293 9.33 -11.50 -24.78
N GLY A 294 8.98 -12.70 -24.31
CA GLY A 294 9.42 -13.96 -24.89
C GLY A 294 10.62 -14.59 -24.18
N GLU A 295 11.28 -13.86 -23.28
CA GLU A 295 12.47 -14.31 -22.58
C GLU A 295 12.18 -14.67 -21.13
N ARG A 296 12.95 -15.63 -20.59
CA ARG A 296 12.96 -15.98 -19.16
C ARG A 296 14.30 -15.58 -18.57
N SER A 297 14.27 -14.92 -17.41
CA SER A 297 15.49 -14.48 -16.71
C SER A 297 15.33 -14.69 -15.21
N THR A 298 16.39 -15.12 -14.54
CA THR A 298 16.49 -15.14 -13.07
C THR A 298 17.11 -13.86 -12.51
N ALA A 299 17.75 -13.07 -13.37
CA ALA A 299 18.36 -11.79 -13.01
C ALA A 299 17.38 -10.60 -13.16
N GLY A 300 16.27 -10.79 -13.87
CA GLY A 300 15.30 -9.74 -14.19
C GLY A 300 15.79 -8.74 -15.24
N TRP A 301 15.04 -7.64 -15.42
CA TRP A 301 15.32 -6.54 -16.34
C TRP A 301 15.07 -5.20 -15.64
N TRP A 302 16.03 -4.27 -15.72
CA TRP A 302 15.86 -2.94 -15.13
C TRP A 302 14.67 -2.17 -15.71
N TYR A 303 14.25 -2.47 -16.95
CA TYR A 303 13.12 -1.82 -17.61
C TYR A 303 11.79 -2.58 -17.46
N TYR A 304 11.76 -3.69 -16.70
CA TYR A 304 10.58 -4.54 -16.53
C TYR A 304 9.36 -3.73 -16.09
N PHE A 305 9.51 -2.90 -15.04
CA PHE A 305 8.41 -2.14 -14.48
C PHE A 305 7.93 -1.00 -15.39
N ILE A 306 8.80 -0.47 -16.25
CA ILE A 306 8.43 0.51 -17.28
C ILE A 306 7.51 -0.17 -18.31
N VAL A 307 7.93 -1.33 -18.84
CA VAL A 307 7.13 -2.09 -19.80
C VAL A 307 5.82 -2.56 -19.16
N ALA A 308 5.87 -3.07 -17.93
CA ALA A 308 4.69 -3.51 -17.21
C ALA A 308 3.70 -2.37 -16.98
N PHE A 309 4.17 -1.16 -16.64
CA PHE A 309 3.32 0.02 -16.54
C PHE A 309 2.69 0.40 -17.88
N LEU A 310 3.46 0.44 -18.96
CA LEU A 310 2.97 0.81 -20.29
C LEU A 310 1.95 -0.20 -20.84
N VAL A 311 2.20 -1.50 -20.67
CA VAL A 311 1.33 -2.56 -21.20
C VAL A 311 0.07 -2.72 -20.36
N LYS A 312 0.16 -2.55 -19.03
CA LYS A 312 -0.99 -2.76 -18.13
C LYS A 312 -1.81 -1.50 -17.89
N THR A 313 -1.40 -0.35 -18.38
CA THR A 313 -2.16 0.91 -18.23
C THR A 313 -2.94 1.21 -19.50
N PRO A 314 -4.25 1.52 -19.43
CA PRO A 314 -5.04 1.84 -20.62
C PRO A 314 -4.41 2.96 -21.45
N ALA A 315 -4.43 2.82 -22.78
CA ALA A 315 -3.84 3.79 -23.71
C ALA A 315 -4.36 5.22 -23.48
N THR A 316 -5.66 5.37 -23.21
CA THR A 316 -6.27 6.66 -22.88
C THR A 316 -5.60 7.32 -21.66
N THR A 317 -5.34 6.56 -20.60
CA THR A 317 -4.67 7.07 -19.40
C THR A 317 -3.23 7.48 -19.70
N LEU A 318 -2.52 6.72 -20.55
CA LEU A 318 -1.16 7.07 -20.98
C LEU A 318 -1.13 8.35 -21.82
N LEU A 319 -2.08 8.52 -22.76
CA LEU A 319 -2.19 9.75 -23.56
C LEU A 319 -2.48 10.98 -22.69
N LEU A 320 -3.38 10.84 -21.72
CA LEU A 320 -3.68 11.91 -20.76
C LEU A 320 -2.47 12.24 -19.88
N LEU A 321 -1.71 11.22 -19.45
CA LEU A 321 -0.46 11.41 -18.72
C LEU A 321 0.58 12.18 -19.54
N LEU A 322 0.76 11.83 -20.81
CA LEU A 322 1.68 12.54 -21.70
C LEU A 322 1.27 14.01 -21.89
N ALA A 323 -0.04 14.25 -22.08
CA ALA A 323 -0.57 15.62 -22.17
C ALA A 323 -0.34 16.41 -20.87
N ALA A 324 -0.57 15.80 -19.71
CA ALA A 324 -0.33 16.43 -18.41
C ALA A 324 1.15 16.74 -18.19
N LEU A 325 2.05 15.81 -18.49
CA LEU A 325 3.50 16.02 -18.40
C LEU A 325 3.97 17.16 -19.31
N GLY A 326 3.48 17.21 -20.57
CA GLY A 326 3.77 18.29 -21.50
C GLY A 326 3.28 19.65 -20.98
N TRP A 327 2.08 19.70 -20.40
CA TRP A 327 1.54 20.91 -19.78
C TRP A 327 2.38 21.39 -18.60
N TRP A 328 2.78 20.49 -17.69
CA TRP A 328 3.58 20.84 -16.52
C TRP A 328 5.00 21.27 -16.90
N ALA A 329 5.60 20.64 -17.90
CA ALA A 329 6.88 21.05 -18.48
C ALA A 329 6.80 22.46 -19.08
N TRP A 330 5.74 22.75 -19.83
CA TRP A 330 5.49 24.08 -20.40
C TRP A 330 5.30 25.16 -19.32
N ARG A 331 4.54 24.85 -18.27
CA ARG A 331 4.32 25.75 -17.12
C ARG A 331 5.55 25.94 -16.23
N ARG A 332 6.60 25.13 -16.41
CA ARG A 332 7.80 25.07 -15.54
C ARG A 332 7.46 25.01 -14.06
N SER A 333 6.34 24.35 -13.71
CA SER A 333 5.89 24.28 -12.33
C SER A 333 6.50 23.07 -11.64
N TRP A 334 7.39 23.33 -10.70
CA TRP A 334 7.98 22.29 -9.85
C TRP A 334 7.00 21.81 -8.77
N GLN A 335 5.84 22.47 -8.61
CA GLN A 335 4.83 22.22 -7.57
C GLN A 335 4.28 20.78 -7.58
N VAL A 336 4.59 20.02 -8.62
CA VAL A 336 4.15 18.65 -8.86
C VAL A 336 5.07 17.59 -8.21
N SER A 337 6.13 18.01 -7.50
CA SER A 337 7.08 17.08 -6.86
C SER A 337 6.43 16.06 -5.92
N TRP A 338 5.39 16.46 -5.18
CA TRP A 338 4.61 15.57 -4.29
C TRP A 338 3.82 14.48 -5.02
N LEU A 339 3.60 14.65 -6.34
CA LEU A 339 2.91 13.68 -7.19
C LEU A 339 3.88 12.93 -8.09
N GLY A 340 4.96 13.57 -8.54
CA GLY A 340 5.96 12.97 -9.43
C GLY A 340 7.02 12.13 -8.72
N LEU A 341 7.53 12.59 -7.57
CA LEU A 341 8.63 11.88 -6.88
C LEU A 341 8.22 10.51 -6.30
N PRO A 342 7.03 10.33 -5.69
CA PRO A 342 6.64 9.01 -5.19
C PRO A 342 6.62 7.89 -6.25
N PRO A 343 5.94 8.03 -7.41
CA PRO A 343 5.95 6.98 -8.43
C PRO A 343 7.35 6.79 -9.04
N LEU A 344 8.16 7.85 -9.20
CA LEU A 344 9.53 7.73 -9.70
C LEU A 344 10.44 6.99 -8.71
N ALA A 345 10.34 7.28 -7.41
CA ALA A 345 11.11 6.61 -6.38
C ALA A 345 10.76 5.11 -6.29
N LEU A 346 9.46 4.78 -6.37
CA LEU A 346 9.01 3.38 -6.41
C LEU A 346 9.47 2.67 -7.68
N LEU A 347 9.40 3.33 -8.84
CA LEU A 347 9.88 2.78 -10.10
C LEU A 347 11.39 2.52 -10.06
N ALA A 348 12.18 3.47 -9.55
CA ALA A 348 13.62 3.32 -9.41
C ALA A 348 13.99 2.18 -8.46
N LEU A 349 13.35 2.10 -7.29
CA LEU A 349 13.58 1.03 -6.33
C LEU A 349 13.19 -0.34 -6.90
N ALA A 350 12.03 -0.43 -7.54
CA ALA A 350 11.54 -1.67 -8.14
C ALA A 350 12.43 -2.12 -9.30
N SER A 351 12.89 -1.19 -10.15
CA SER A 351 13.80 -1.46 -11.27
C SER A 351 15.20 -1.90 -10.81
N TYR A 352 15.59 -1.54 -9.60
CA TYR A 352 16.82 -2.04 -8.97
C TYR A 352 16.63 -3.42 -8.32
N SER A 353 15.43 -3.72 -7.81
CA SER A 353 15.11 -5.03 -7.26
C SER A 353 14.94 -6.05 -8.39
N ARG A 354 15.65 -7.18 -8.33
CA ARG A 354 15.53 -8.27 -9.34
C ARG A 354 14.22 -9.08 -9.22
N PHE A 355 13.16 -8.48 -8.66
CA PHE A 355 11.87 -9.10 -8.33
C PHE A 355 10.78 -8.71 -9.33
N ASP A 356 10.91 -9.24 -10.54
CA ASP A 356 10.06 -8.91 -11.68
C ASP A 356 8.72 -9.68 -11.69
N ILE A 357 7.91 -9.44 -10.65
CA ILE A 357 6.65 -10.17 -10.40
C ILE A 357 5.43 -9.24 -10.58
N GLY A 358 5.37 -8.59 -11.73
CA GLY A 358 4.28 -7.70 -12.13
C GLY A 358 4.30 -6.34 -11.42
N ILE A 359 3.32 -5.49 -11.74
CA ILE A 359 3.27 -4.08 -11.32
C ILE A 359 3.06 -3.86 -9.81
N ARG A 360 2.90 -4.91 -9.02
CA ARG A 360 2.52 -4.84 -7.59
C ARG A 360 3.47 -3.96 -6.76
N HIS A 361 4.74 -3.92 -7.11
CA HIS A 361 5.77 -3.13 -6.41
C HIS A 361 5.67 -1.62 -6.71
N ILE A 362 5.13 -1.23 -7.86
CA ILE A 362 4.91 0.17 -8.24
C ILE A 362 3.45 0.61 -8.07
N LEU A 363 2.56 -0.31 -7.65
CA LEU A 363 1.13 -0.06 -7.46
C LEU A 363 0.84 1.19 -6.60
N PRO A 364 1.56 1.44 -5.48
CA PRO A 364 1.34 2.66 -4.68
C PRO A 364 1.65 3.96 -5.43
N GLY A 365 2.40 3.89 -6.54
CA GLY A 365 2.73 5.03 -7.39
C GLY A 365 1.57 5.46 -8.30
N LEU A 366 0.69 4.54 -8.72
CA LEU A 366 -0.35 4.83 -9.72
C LEU A 366 -1.34 5.93 -9.29
N PRO A 367 -1.81 5.99 -8.02
CA PRO A 367 -2.71 7.06 -7.60
C PRO A 367 -2.13 8.46 -7.73
N PHE A 368 -0.82 8.61 -7.59
CA PHE A 368 -0.15 9.90 -7.82
C PHE A 368 -0.11 10.26 -9.31
N VAL A 369 0.03 9.26 -10.19
CA VAL A 369 -0.05 9.44 -11.64
C VAL A 369 -1.44 9.95 -12.05
N TRP A 370 -2.53 9.48 -11.44
CA TRP A 370 -3.86 10.02 -11.75
C TRP A 370 -4.14 11.39 -11.13
N LEU A 371 -3.46 11.76 -10.04
CA LEU A 371 -3.52 13.13 -9.50
C LEU A 371 -2.72 14.12 -10.33
N LEU A 372 -1.69 13.62 -11.03
CA LEU A 372 -0.84 14.40 -11.92
C LEU A 372 -1.56 14.81 -13.21
N VAL A 373 -2.44 13.92 -13.71
CA VAL A 373 -3.36 14.13 -14.83
C VAL A 373 -4.54 15.01 -14.41
#